data_AF-A0A0D0BUC3-F1
#
_entry.id   AF-A0A0D0BUC3-F1
#
_cell.length_a   1.000
_cell.length_b   1.000
_cell.length_c   1.000
_cell.angle_alpha   90.00
_cell.angle_beta   90.00
_cell.angle_gamma   90.00
#
_symmetry.space_group_name_H-M   'P 1'
#
loop_
_entity.id
_entity.type
_entity.pdbx_description
1 polymer ?
#
loop_
_entity_poly.entity_id
_entity_poly.type
_entity_poly.pdbx_seq_one_letter_code
_entity_poly.pdbx_strand_id
1 'polypeptide(L)'
;MSYVHPYGSTLPEDGVIGRGYGLISDSKRVTFVVTTSGDLQLIGDGRILWSVNGKNASFVKMQTDGNCCGYTPDGVAMWATQTNGNNHPYNLVCQNDGNLVVYEKGGVPVWASQTGGEIPGGGGGGGELVKSSSSGDGTGMQLNRGINMQTAFRVLVLSVSAAAVVWRVKPDSV
;
A
#
# COMPACT_ATOMS: atom_id res chain seq x y z
N MET A 1 -16.16 -4.47 18.15
CA MET A 1 -14.94 -3.86 18.71
C MET A 1 -14.84 -2.45 18.16
N SER A 2 -14.63 -1.41 18.99
CA SER A 2 -14.33 -0.06 18.50
C SER A 2 -12.83 0.15 18.41
N TYR A 3 -12.35 0.76 17.33
CA TYR A 3 -10.94 1.12 17.14
C TYR A 3 -10.63 2.47 17.78
N VAL A 4 -9.38 2.66 18.21
CA VAL A 4 -8.88 3.94 18.71
C VAL A 4 -8.20 4.70 17.57
N HIS A 5 -8.44 6.01 17.46
CA HIS A 5 -8.00 6.84 16.33
C HIS A 5 -7.06 7.96 16.78
N PRO A 6 -5.79 7.66 17.12
CA PRO A 6 -4.86 8.63 17.70
C PRO A 6 -4.46 9.75 16.74
N TYR A 7 -4.64 9.55 15.43
CA TYR A 7 -4.22 10.50 14.39
C TYR A 7 -5.38 11.08 13.57
N GLY A 8 -6.64 10.84 13.97
CA GLY A 8 -7.79 11.22 13.15
C GLY A 8 -7.72 10.59 11.75
N SER A 9 -7.77 11.41 10.70
CA SER A 9 -7.80 10.97 9.31
C SER A 9 -6.41 10.79 8.66
N THR A 10 -5.32 11.20 9.31
CA THR A 10 -4.00 11.30 8.65
C THR A 10 -2.88 10.72 9.50
N LEU A 11 -2.15 9.72 9.00
CA LEU A 11 -0.91 9.22 9.59
C LEU A 11 0.29 10.00 9.00
N PRO A 12 0.95 10.88 9.78
CA PRO A 12 2.13 11.60 9.31
C PRO A 12 3.37 10.71 9.31
N GLU A 13 4.48 11.17 8.73
CA GLU A 13 5.80 10.55 8.90
C GLU A 13 6.10 10.22 10.37
N ASP A 14 6.75 9.08 10.57
CA ASP A 14 6.98 8.43 11.87
C ASP A 14 5.73 7.99 12.65
N GLY A 15 4.52 8.31 12.17
CA GLY A 15 3.27 7.84 12.73
C GLY A 15 3.12 6.31 12.63
N VAL A 16 2.62 5.69 13.70
CA VAL A 16 2.41 4.24 13.79
C VAL A 16 1.02 3.93 14.32
N ILE A 17 0.27 3.06 13.64
CA ILE A 17 -0.96 2.45 14.16
C ILE A 17 -0.77 0.94 14.32
N GLY A 18 -1.05 0.43 15.52
CA GLY A 18 -0.99 -0.99 15.84
C GLY A 18 -2.36 -1.66 15.81
N ARG A 19 -2.41 -2.97 16.10
CA ARG A 19 -3.67 -3.72 16.27
C ARG A 19 -4.66 -3.03 17.21
N GLY A 20 -5.91 -2.89 16.78
CA GLY A 20 -6.96 -2.19 17.53
C GLY A 20 -6.95 -0.66 17.36
N TYR A 21 -6.02 -0.13 16.55
CA TYR A 21 -5.95 1.28 16.20
C TYR A 21 -6.22 1.46 14.69
N GLY A 22 -6.56 2.70 14.32
CA GLY A 22 -6.80 3.05 12.94
C GLY A 22 -6.82 4.56 12.68
N LEU A 23 -7.05 4.91 11.42
CA LEU A 23 -7.45 6.23 10.97
C LEU A 23 -8.96 6.26 10.76
N ILE A 24 -9.57 7.43 10.97
CA ILE A 24 -10.99 7.67 10.73
C ILE A 24 -11.14 8.94 9.92
N SER A 25 -11.91 8.87 8.83
CA SER A 25 -12.22 10.03 8.00
C SER A 25 -13.03 11.06 8.78
N ASP A 26 -12.99 12.33 8.37
CA ASP A 26 -13.72 13.40 9.05
C ASP A 26 -15.24 13.17 9.06
N SER A 27 -15.76 12.53 8.00
CA SER A 27 -17.16 12.09 7.88
C SER A 27 -17.50 10.94 8.83
N LYS A 28 -16.50 10.29 9.43
CA LYS A 28 -16.60 9.09 10.29
C LYS A 28 -17.18 7.87 9.60
N ARG A 29 -17.30 7.91 8.27
CA ARG A 29 -17.85 6.81 7.45
C ARG A 29 -16.79 5.86 6.97
N VAL A 30 -15.52 6.29 6.94
CA VAL A 30 -14.40 5.51 6.44
C VAL A 30 -13.35 5.36 7.53
N THR A 31 -12.89 4.13 7.75
CA THR A 31 -11.83 3.81 8.70
C THR A 31 -10.79 2.90 8.06
N PHE A 32 -9.51 3.22 8.26
CA PHE A 32 -8.40 2.32 7.94
C PHE A 32 -7.85 1.74 9.24
N VAL A 33 -7.87 0.42 9.41
CA VAL A 33 -7.59 -0.23 10.70
C VAL A 33 -6.58 -1.36 10.56
N VAL A 34 -5.78 -1.54 11.63
CA VAL A 34 -5.07 -2.80 11.87
C VAL A 34 -5.93 -3.63 12.79
N THR A 35 -6.50 -4.72 12.30
CA THR A 35 -7.43 -5.55 13.07
C THR A 35 -6.69 -6.31 14.18
N THR A 36 -7.41 -6.75 15.21
CA THR A 36 -6.83 -7.61 16.25
C THR A 36 -6.44 -9.00 15.72
N SER A 37 -7.02 -9.44 14.60
CA SER A 37 -6.65 -10.68 13.89
C SER A 37 -5.38 -10.54 13.05
N GLY A 38 -4.87 -9.33 12.85
CA GLY A 38 -3.66 -9.08 12.06
C GLY A 38 -3.92 -8.93 10.56
N ASP A 39 -5.03 -8.28 10.21
CA ASP A 39 -5.36 -7.84 8.86
C ASP A 39 -5.27 -6.31 8.79
N LEU A 40 -5.05 -5.77 7.59
CA LEU A 40 -5.21 -4.34 7.30
C LEU A 40 -6.52 -4.18 6.53
N GLN A 41 -7.40 -3.29 6.97
CA GLN A 41 -8.70 -3.12 6.34
C GLN A 41 -9.06 -1.64 6.20
N LEU A 42 -9.41 -1.22 5.00
CA LEU A 42 -10.13 0.01 4.73
C LEU A 42 -11.62 -0.33 4.66
N ILE A 43 -12.40 0.25 5.56
CA ILE A 43 -13.81 -0.03 5.74
C ILE A 43 -14.57 1.27 5.54
N GLY A 44 -15.60 1.27 4.68
CA GLY A 44 -16.47 2.41 4.47
C GLY A 44 -17.93 1.98 4.60
N ASP A 45 -18.76 2.69 5.38
CA ASP A 45 -20.16 2.30 5.63
C ASP A 45 -20.36 0.83 6.04
N GLY A 46 -19.41 0.27 6.79
CA GLY A 46 -19.46 -1.13 7.25
C GLY A 46 -19.09 -2.19 6.21
N ARG A 47 -18.70 -1.82 4.98
CA ARG A 47 -18.16 -2.74 3.97
C ARG A 47 -16.64 -2.58 3.85
N ILE A 48 -15.95 -3.68 3.59
CA ILE A 48 -14.52 -3.66 3.29
C ILE A 48 -14.36 -3.13 1.86
N LEU A 49 -13.65 -2.01 1.73
CA LEU A 49 -13.30 -1.40 0.44
C LEU A 49 -11.96 -1.95 -0.07
N TRP A 50 -11.00 -2.15 0.83
CA TRP A 50 -9.68 -2.67 0.52
C TRP A 50 -9.11 -3.43 1.72
N SER A 51 -8.28 -4.45 1.51
CA SER A 51 -7.67 -5.20 2.61
C SER A 51 -6.37 -5.92 2.24
N VAL A 52 -5.52 -6.14 3.24
CA VAL A 52 -4.43 -7.13 3.22
C VAL A 52 -4.70 -8.13 4.33
N ASN A 53 -4.98 -9.38 3.97
CA ASN A 53 -5.41 -10.42 4.92
C ASN A 53 -4.38 -11.55 5.04
N GLY A 54 -4.39 -12.24 6.18
CA GLY A 54 -3.62 -13.49 6.37
C GLY A 54 -2.10 -13.30 6.42
N LYS A 55 -1.64 -12.07 6.65
CA LYS A 55 -0.20 -11.72 6.74
C LYS A 55 0.26 -11.47 8.18
N ASN A 56 -0.63 -11.64 9.17
CA ASN A 56 -0.35 -11.43 10.59
C ASN A 56 0.20 -10.01 10.88
N ALA A 57 -0.44 -8.97 10.33
CA ALA A 57 -0.11 -7.58 10.57
C ALA A 57 -0.03 -7.26 12.07
N SER A 58 0.95 -6.50 12.51
CA SER A 58 1.07 -5.98 13.88
C SER A 58 0.87 -4.47 13.92
N PHE A 59 1.50 -3.76 12.98
CA PHE A 59 1.37 -2.31 12.85
C PHE A 59 1.59 -1.83 11.41
N VAL A 60 1.13 -0.62 11.14
CA VAL A 60 1.44 0.16 9.93
C VAL A 60 2.21 1.40 10.35
N LYS A 61 3.26 1.73 9.60
CA LYS A 61 4.07 2.94 9.79
C LYS A 61 4.17 3.74 8.49
N MET A 62 3.91 5.04 8.57
CA MET A 62 4.32 5.99 7.54
C MET A 62 5.77 6.35 7.84
N GLN A 63 6.71 5.82 7.07
CA GLN A 63 8.14 5.94 7.35
C GLN A 63 8.70 7.29 6.89
N THR A 64 9.82 7.70 7.48
CA THR A 64 10.54 8.95 7.12
C THR A 64 11.20 8.91 5.76
N ASP A 65 11.27 7.75 5.10
CA ASP A 65 11.76 7.61 3.73
C ASP A 65 10.63 7.78 2.69
N GLY A 66 9.40 8.08 3.13
CA GLY A 66 8.23 8.26 2.28
C GLY A 66 7.47 6.99 1.95
N ASN A 67 7.89 5.81 2.42
CA ASN A 67 7.15 4.58 2.24
C ASN A 67 6.15 4.34 3.37
N CYS A 68 4.96 3.85 3.05
CA CYS A 68 4.01 3.37 4.05
C CYS A 68 4.03 1.85 4.07
N CYS A 69 4.41 1.27 5.21
CA CYS A 69 4.63 -0.17 5.34
C CYS A 69 3.80 -0.79 6.46
N GLY A 70 3.31 -2.00 6.20
CA GLY A 70 2.72 -2.88 7.20
C GLY A 70 3.74 -3.94 7.63
N TYR A 71 3.84 -4.20 8.93
CA TYR A 71 4.83 -5.09 9.53
C TYR A 71 4.19 -6.20 10.34
N THR A 72 4.79 -7.39 10.32
CA THR A 72 4.50 -8.47 11.27
C THR A 72 5.05 -8.15 12.67
N PRO A 73 4.72 -8.92 13.73
CA PRO A 73 5.28 -8.71 15.06
C PRO A 73 6.81 -8.80 15.11
N ASP A 74 7.41 -9.59 14.23
CA ASP A 74 8.87 -9.77 14.13
C ASP A 74 9.56 -8.63 13.36
N GLY A 75 8.82 -7.59 12.96
CA GLY A 75 9.35 -6.45 12.21
C GLY A 75 9.59 -6.74 10.73
N VAL A 76 9.02 -7.82 10.18
CA VAL A 76 9.11 -8.14 8.74
C VAL A 76 8.05 -7.35 7.99
N ALA A 77 8.46 -6.59 6.97
CA ALA A 77 7.52 -5.90 6.09
C ALA A 77 6.70 -6.92 5.29
N MET A 78 5.37 -6.83 5.40
CA MET A 78 4.43 -7.73 4.71
C MET A 78 3.58 -7.02 3.66
N TRP A 79 3.56 -5.69 3.68
CA TRP A 79 2.92 -4.81 2.71
C TRP A 79 3.67 -3.48 2.65
N ALA A 80 3.71 -2.83 1.48
CA ALA A 80 4.31 -1.52 1.28
C ALA A 80 3.64 -0.78 0.11
N THR A 81 3.59 0.55 0.17
CA THR A 81 3.09 1.41 -0.93
C THR A 81 4.13 1.64 -2.02
N GLN A 82 5.42 1.38 -1.73
CA GLN A 82 6.55 1.62 -2.64
C GLN A 82 6.69 3.11 -3.03
N THR A 83 6.38 4.01 -2.09
CA THR A 83 6.38 5.47 -2.29
C THR A 83 7.65 6.16 -1.79
N ASN A 84 8.73 5.41 -1.57
CA ASN A 84 10.01 5.95 -1.12
C ASN A 84 10.46 7.14 -1.99
N GLY A 85 10.87 8.23 -1.36
CA GLY A 85 11.29 9.43 -2.07
C GLY A 85 11.77 10.55 -1.14
N ASN A 86 12.21 11.66 -1.73
CA ASN A 86 12.81 12.79 -1.00
C ASN A 86 11.85 14.00 -0.87
N ASN A 87 10.59 13.88 -1.32
CA ASN A 87 9.63 14.99 -1.37
C ASN A 87 8.82 15.10 -0.08
N HIS A 88 9.51 15.26 1.05
CA HIS A 88 8.91 15.31 2.39
C HIS A 88 8.11 16.60 2.66
N PRO A 89 7.05 16.56 3.48
CA PRO A 89 6.59 15.41 4.26
C PRO A 89 5.61 14.50 3.49
N TYR A 90 5.64 13.21 3.82
CA TYR A 90 4.66 12.22 3.37
C TYR A 90 3.54 11.99 4.40
N ASN A 91 2.33 11.71 3.92
CA ASN A 91 1.17 11.47 4.77
C ASN A 91 0.29 10.37 4.16
N LEU A 92 -0.14 9.41 4.97
CA LEU A 92 -1.22 8.48 4.60
C LEU A 92 -2.55 9.05 5.08
N VAL A 93 -3.50 9.28 4.18
CA VAL A 93 -4.77 9.96 4.45
C VAL A 93 -5.96 9.04 4.16
N CYS A 94 -6.83 8.89 5.14
CA CYS A 94 -8.12 8.20 5.05
C CYS A 94 -9.21 9.21 4.65
N GLN A 95 -9.67 9.13 3.40
CA GLN A 95 -10.54 10.13 2.80
C GLN A 95 -12.02 9.79 2.96
N ASN A 96 -12.86 10.83 2.93
CA ASN A 96 -14.31 10.71 3.10
C ASN A 96 -15.00 9.99 1.95
N ASP A 97 -14.40 9.97 0.76
CA ASP A 97 -14.91 9.33 -0.45
C ASP A 97 -14.62 7.81 -0.52
N GLY A 98 -13.93 7.27 0.49
CA GLY A 98 -13.57 5.86 0.55
C GLY A 98 -12.17 5.55 0.09
N ASN A 99 -11.36 6.54 -0.30
CA ASN A 99 -9.98 6.32 -0.72
C ASN A 99 -9.01 6.34 0.48
N LEU A 100 -7.91 5.61 0.34
CA LEU A 100 -6.75 5.70 1.21
C LEU A 100 -5.55 6.09 0.34
N VAL A 101 -4.92 7.23 0.65
CA VAL A 101 -3.96 7.86 -0.27
C VAL A 101 -2.67 8.22 0.46
N VAL A 102 -1.53 7.95 -0.16
CA VAL A 102 -0.25 8.55 0.28
C VAL A 102 -0.03 9.82 -0.52
N TYR A 103 0.12 10.94 0.20
CA TYR A 103 0.49 12.23 -0.34
C TYR A 103 1.93 12.55 0.02
N GLU A 104 2.66 13.15 -0.92
CA GLU A 104 3.94 13.81 -0.65
C GLU A 104 3.76 15.33 -0.49
N LYS A 105 4.87 16.05 -0.34
CA LYS A 105 4.88 17.51 -0.20
C LYS A 105 4.01 18.20 -1.25
N GLY A 106 3.23 19.17 -0.81
CA GLY A 106 2.35 19.95 -1.70
C GLY A 106 1.04 19.25 -2.04
N GLY A 107 0.72 18.13 -1.39
CA GLY A 107 -0.56 17.44 -1.59
C GLY A 107 -0.60 16.65 -2.90
N VAL A 108 0.56 16.20 -3.39
CA VAL A 108 0.67 15.39 -4.60
C VAL A 108 0.41 13.92 -4.23
N PRO A 109 -0.62 13.26 -4.79
CA PRO A 109 -0.89 11.84 -4.52
C PRO A 109 0.13 10.97 -5.24
N VAL A 110 0.81 10.09 -4.50
CA VAL A 110 1.84 9.18 -5.04
C VAL A 110 1.43 7.70 -4.99
N TRP A 111 0.40 7.37 -4.20
CA TRP A 111 -0.23 6.05 -4.16
C TRP A 111 -1.68 6.18 -3.69
N ALA A 112 -2.57 5.31 -4.17
CA ALA A 112 -3.95 5.23 -3.69
C ALA A 112 -4.46 3.78 -3.66
N SER A 113 -5.40 3.47 -2.76
CA SER A 113 -6.12 2.18 -2.72
C SER A 113 -7.06 1.98 -3.91
N GLN A 114 -7.32 3.03 -4.68
CA GLN A 114 -8.23 3.05 -5.84
C GLN A 114 -9.69 2.73 -5.48
N THR A 115 -10.10 3.17 -4.29
CA THR A 115 -11.46 3.01 -3.77
C THR A 115 -12.17 4.37 -3.60
N GLY A 116 -11.64 5.41 -4.23
CA GLY A 116 -12.26 6.74 -4.22
C GLY A 116 -13.59 6.76 -4.96
N GLY A 117 -14.57 7.45 -4.38
CA GLY A 117 -15.94 7.51 -4.90
C GLY A 117 -16.81 6.31 -4.52
N GLU A 118 -16.24 5.30 -3.87
CA GLU A 118 -17.00 4.16 -3.35
C GLU A 118 -17.99 4.61 -2.28
N ILE A 119 -17.75 5.71 -1.57
CA ILE A 119 -18.64 6.25 -0.52
C ILE A 119 -19.43 7.46 -1.08
N PRO A 120 -20.73 7.31 -1.36
CA PRO A 120 -21.55 8.38 -1.93
C PRO A 120 -21.63 9.59 -0.99
N GLY A 121 -21.54 10.80 -1.55
CA GLY A 121 -21.56 12.04 -0.78
C GLY A 121 -20.30 12.28 0.05
N GLY A 122 -19.24 11.48 -0.14
CA GLY A 122 -17.96 11.62 0.55
C GLY A 122 -17.12 12.83 0.13
N GLY A 123 -17.50 13.58 -0.90
CA GLY A 123 -16.76 14.74 -1.37
C GLY A 123 -15.38 14.38 -1.94
N GLY A 124 -15.31 14.16 -3.26
CA GLY A 124 -14.06 13.87 -3.97
C GLY A 124 -13.29 15.15 -4.27
N GLY A 125 -12.16 15.34 -3.61
CA GLY A 125 -11.25 16.46 -3.86
C GLY A 125 -9.81 16.02 -3.64
N GLY A 126 -9.25 15.24 -4.58
CA GLY A 126 -7.83 14.91 -4.53
C GLY A 126 -7.39 13.77 -5.44
N GLY A 127 -7.23 14.03 -6.74
CA GLY A 127 -6.37 13.25 -7.64
C GLY A 127 -6.93 11.92 -8.10
N GLU A 128 -7.64 11.95 -9.23
CA GLU A 128 -7.92 10.77 -10.04
C GLU A 128 -6.59 10.22 -10.60
N LEU A 129 -6.01 9.21 -9.95
CA LEU A 129 -5.13 8.27 -10.64
C LEU A 129 -6.02 7.27 -11.38
N VAL A 130 -5.93 7.33 -12.72
CA VAL A 130 -6.76 6.60 -13.69
C VAL A 130 -6.89 5.12 -13.31
N LYS A 131 -8.13 4.61 -13.36
CA LYS A 131 -8.55 3.22 -13.08
C LYS A 131 -7.50 2.17 -13.46
N SER A 132 -7.01 1.43 -12.47
CA SER A 132 -6.48 0.08 -12.68
C SER A 132 -6.73 -0.78 -11.44
N SER A 133 -7.99 -1.14 -11.20
CA SER A 133 -8.40 -2.03 -10.11
C SER A 133 -7.40 -3.17 -9.93
N SER A 134 -6.62 -3.12 -8.86
CA SER A 134 -5.88 -4.28 -8.41
C SER A 134 -6.13 -4.46 -6.92
N SER A 135 -6.88 -5.51 -6.59
CA SER A 135 -6.72 -6.23 -5.34
C SER A 135 -5.30 -6.79 -5.32
N GLY A 136 -4.32 -5.93 -5.10
CA GLY A 136 -2.91 -6.25 -5.17
C GLY A 136 -2.44 -6.84 -3.85
N ASP A 137 -2.21 -8.14 -3.83
CA ASP A 137 -1.55 -8.92 -2.77
C ASP A 137 -0.08 -8.50 -2.46
N GLY A 138 0.33 -7.31 -2.91
CA GLY A 138 1.67 -6.76 -2.70
C GLY A 138 2.80 -7.50 -3.43
N THR A 139 2.51 -8.52 -4.24
CA THR A 139 3.53 -9.34 -4.92
C THR A 139 3.78 -8.96 -6.38
N GLY A 140 2.90 -8.17 -6.99
CA GLY A 140 3.06 -7.69 -8.36
C GLY A 140 3.86 -6.39 -8.42
N MET A 141 5.07 -6.42 -9.00
CA MET A 141 5.71 -5.22 -9.55
C MET A 141 4.76 -4.59 -10.58
N GLN A 142 4.06 -3.52 -10.23
CA GLN A 142 3.26 -2.76 -11.18
C GLN A 142 4.08 -1.58 -11.70
N LEU A 143 4.53 -1.70 -12.95
CA LEU A 143 5.15 -0.65 -13.73
C LEU A 143 4.13 0.47 -13.95
N ASN A 144 4.17 1.49 -13.10
CA ASN A 144 3.44 2.72 -13.38
C ASN A 144 4.15 3.44 -14.54
N ARG A 145 3.53 3.43 -15.73
CA ARG A 145 4.07 4.13 -16.90
C ARG A 145 4.04 5.63 -16.63
N GLY A 146 5.23 6.19 -16.38
CA GLY A 146 5.51 7.62 -16.54
C GLY A 146 6.05 8.30 -15.29
N ILE A 147 7.33 8.11 -14.98
CA ILE A 147 8.40 9.15 -14.97
C ILE A 147 9.68 8.54 -14.35
N ASN A 148 10.79 8.78 -15.06
CA ASN A 148 12.20 8.40 -14.80
C ASN A 148 12.67 6.96 -15.10
N MET A 149 13.34 6.87 -16.26
CA MET A 149 14.35 5.86 -16.56
C MET A 149 15.56 5.98 -15.60
N GLN A 150 16.30 4.87 -15.45
CA GLN A 150 17.54 4.66 -14.65
C GLN A 150 17.21 4.16 -13.22
N THR A 151 17.50 2.93 -12.76
CA THR A 151 18.51 1.94 -13.13
C THR A 151 18.04 0.57 -12.62
N ALA A 152 17.89 -0.41 -13.49
CA ALA A 152 17.61 -1.80 -13.11
C ALA A 152 18.93 -2.57 -12.99
N PHE A 153 19.37 -2.85 -11.76
CA PHE A 153 20.23 -3.99 -11.47
C PHE A 153 19.72 -4.67 -10.21
N ARG A 154 18.90 -5.71 -10.38
CA ARG A 154 18.68 -6.70 -9.32
C ARG A 154 19.47 -7.94 -9.70
N VAL A 155 20.58 -8.13 -8.99
CA VAL A 155 21.28 -9.42 -8.89
C VAL A 155 20.34 -10.38 -8.17
N LEU A 156 19.88 -11.41 -8.87
CA LEU A 156 19.11 -12.50 -8.31
C LEU A 156 20.09 -13.63 -7.96
N VAL A 157 20.42 -13.82 -6.68
CA VAL A 157 21.00 -15.09 -6.21
C VAL A 157 19.84 -15.94 -5.73
N LEU A 158 19.37 -16.85 -6.57
CA LEU A 158 18.51 -17.96 -6.14
C LEU A 158 19.36 -19.21 -5.92
N SER A 159 19.21 -19.77 -4.74
CA SER A 159 19.70 -21.08 -4.31
C SER A 159 19.35 -22.17 -5.33
N VAL A 160 20.34 -23.00 -5.65
CA VAL A 160 20.24 -24.09 -6.62
C VAL A 160 19.43 -25.23 -6.01
N SER A 161 18.42 -25.73 -6.74
CA SER A 161 17.99 -27.13 -6.62
C SER A 161 17.67 -27.67 -8.00
N ALA A 162 18.26 -28.83 -8.30
CA ALA A 162 18.42 -29.41 -9.61
C ALA A 162 17.12 -29.96 -10.21
N ALA A 163 16.92 -29.72 -11.51
CA ALA A 163 16.37 -30.71 -12.44
C ALA A 163 16.78 -30.30 -13.85
N ALA A 164 17.43 -31.23 -14.56
CA ALA A 164 17.99 -31.04 -15.88
C ALA A 164 16.92 -30.77 -16.95
N VAL A 165 17.20 -29.85 -17.88
CA VAL A 165 16.63 -29.89 -19.22
C VAL A 165 17.76 -29.65 -20.22
N VAL A 166 18.11 -30.71 -20.94
CA VAL A 166 19.04 -30.73 -22.07
C VAL A 166 18.29 -30.26 -23.32
N TRP A 167 18.84 -29.30 -24.05
CA TRP A 167 18.49 -29.08 -25.46
C TRP A 167 19.76 -29.14 -26.31
N ARG A 168 19.83 -30.12 -27.20
CA ARG A 168 20.85 -30.24 -28.28
C ARG A 168 20.48 -29.26 -29.40
N VAL A 169 21.45 -28.47 -29.85
CA VAL A 169 21.37 -27.66 -31.08
C VAL A 169 21.98 -28.47 -32.23
N LYS A 170 21.29 -28.58 -33.37
CA LYS A 170 21.87 -29.08 -34.63
C LYS A 170 22.64 -27.95 -35.31
N PRO A 171 23.82 -28.18 -35.90
CA PRO A 171 24.51 -27.17 -36.70
C PRO A 171 23.90 -27.09 -38.11
N ASP A 172 23.58 -25.88 -38.55
CA ASP A 172 23.15 -25.58 -39.91
C ASP A 172 24.31 -25.70 -40.89
N SER A 173 23.99 -26.20 -42.07
CA SER A 173 24.93 -26.50 -43.16
C SER A 173 25.29 -25.25 -43.97
N VAL A 174 26.58 -25.10 -44.26
CA VAL A 174 27.12 -24.46 -45.47
C VAL A 174 28.39 -25.17 -45.88
#